data_AF-A0A2E4W6M0-F1
#
_entry.id   AF-A0A2E4W6M0-F1
#
_cell.length_a   1.000
_cell.length_b   1.000
_cell.length_c   1.000
_cell.angle_alpha   90.00
_cell.angle_beta   90.00
_cell.angle_gamma   90.00
#
_symmetry.space_group_name_H-M   'P 1'
#
loop_
_entity.id
_entity.type
_entity.pdbx_description
1 polymer ?
#
loop_
_entity_poly.entity_id
_entity_poly.type
_entity_poly.pdbx_seq_one_letter_code
_entity_poly.pdbx_strand_id
1 'polypeptide(L)'
;MSASQDAESILEMEARAEIIDLAEGTIKADAHMGGGNMSNLFTGLGGQLDKATQTQWEEWVSYDRTTLEAMYSSDDLCAKLIDDIPDECIRKGVEFRPKEETLPRVIDPRTGHEIEDPVNAWIKRHGILAKLNKADKWSRIYGGAAVILGVDDGREANEPLDWGNIKRFSWATVVDRDELTPVKWYTNWDASSFNEIEVYNLTPTLYGPGGKDRIPHQIHQSRVLRFEGAHAPRDVMASNNWWGISLLARARRRIERFIAVEQSMANVINESQYDVYYFEDLRNILDKTGGTSKLIRRLSDMGMVKGALGGIALDTKDRHEQRVRSLAGFSDLYDRFAQSIAMAFGEPMTRLFGAAPSGLSTDDESGRTWFYDRVRTHQETRYADPLRLILEIAMRAENGPYRGRDIGAWDLVFPELEAIDEEQRANIEKTEAETDQIAINSGIYTAEEARRNRYNEPGAERSFSLPELEEEIPSEVATEEVQAPKADARTWHAPRAAREAAQRVLDWIEEHGRDEVKGMTQVGLARANQLASNEPLSFETIKRMAQFERHRKNSKIAPEHKGTPWKDKGYVAWLGWGDDAGIRWAQREVARELERR
;
A
#
# COMPACT_ATOMS: atom_id res chain seq x y z
N MET A 1 79.50 36.36 22.58
CA MET A 1 78.64 35.31 21.99
C MET A 1 77.46 34.98 22.92
N SER A 2 76.67 35.96 23.34
CA SER A 2 75.38 35.69 24.02
C SER A 2 74.30 36.76 23.75
N ALA A 3 74.47 37.56 22.69
CA ALA A 3 73.52 38.59 22.31
C ALA A 3 72.94 38.40 20.89
N SER A 4 73.40 37.39 20.13
CA SER A 4 72.81 37.06 18.82
C SER A 4 71.92 35.81 18.83
N GLN A 5 71.94 35.01 19.91
CA GLN A 5 71.04 33.85 20.04
C GLN A 5 69.66 34.24 20.60
N ASP A 6 69.59 35.28 21.44
CA ASP A 6 68.31 35.75 21.99
C ASP A 6 67.46 36.56 20.98
N ALA A 7 68.09 37.14 19.96
CA ALA A 7 67.37 37.87 18.90
C ALA A 7 66.71 36.92 17.87
N GLU A 8 67.34 35.77 17.59
CA GLU A 8 66.75 34.74 16.71
C GLU A 8 65.58 34.01 17.39
N SER A 9 65.62 33.78 18.71
CA SER A 9 64.53 33.09 19.41
C SER A 9 63.26 33.93 19.57
N ILE A 10 63.39 35.26 19.66
CA ILE A 10 62.24 36.18 19.78
C ILE A 10 61.53 36.34 18.43
N LEU A 11 62.29 36.43 17.33
CA LEU A 11 61.74 36.47 15.97
C LEU A 11 61.06 35.16 15.56
N GLU A 12 61.57 34.00 16.00
CA GLU A 12 60.89 32.70 15.78
C GLU A 12 59.62 32.53 16.63
N MET A 13 59.54 33.14 17.81
CA MET A 13 58.33 33.10 18.65
C MET A 13 57.23 34.03 18.13
N GLU A 14 57.56 35.23 17.64
CA GLU A 14 56.58 36.16 17.05
C GLU A 14 56.05 35.63 15.70
N ALA A 15 56.90 35.01 14.87
CA ALA A 15 56.47 34.36 13.63
C ALA A 15 55.57 33.13 13.88
N ARG A 16 55.76 32.40 14.99
CA ARG A 16 54.87 31.29 15.38
C ARG A 16 53.54 31.76 15.96
N ALA A 17 53.49 32.92 16.63
CA ALA A 17 52.25 33.49 17.13
C ALA A 17 51.34 34.02 16.00
N GLU A 18 51.90 34.67 14.98
CA GLU A 18 51.13 35.11 13.79
C GLU A 18 50.63 33.93 12.92
N ILE A 19 51.37 32.81 12.87
CA ILE A 19 50.94 31.61 12.14
C ILE A 19 49.82 30.85 12.87
N ILE A 20 49.73 30.96 14.20
CA ILE A 20 48.66 30.34 15.00
C ILE A 20 47.36 31.18 14.92
N ASP A 21 47.45 32.51 14.94
CA ASP A 21 46.27 33.39 14.84
C ASP A 21 45.64 33.41 13.42
N LEU A 22 46.41 33.08 12.38
CA LEU A 22 45.91 32.84 11.01
C LEU A 22 45.32 31.44 10.80
N ALA A 23 45.54 30.49 11.72
CA ALA A 23 45.07 29.11 11.61
C ALA A 23 43.77 28.82 12.38
N GLU A 24 43.37 29.67 13.34
CA GLU A 24 42.11 29.50 14.11
C GLU A 24 40.91 30.26 13.49
N GLY A 25 41.14 31.08 12.46
CA GLY A 25 40.09 31.72 11.67
C GLY A 25 39.74 30.93 10.40
N THR A 26 38.66 30.13 10.44
CA THR A 26 38.00 29.48 9.29
C THR A 26 38.78 28.38 8.54
N ILE A 27 38.91 27.20 9.16
CA ILE A 27 39.03 25.95 8.40
C ILE A 27 37.62 25.44 8.10
N LYS A 28 37.04 25.88 6.97
CA LYS A 28 36.03 25.10 6.24
C LYS A 28 36.79 24.20 5.27
N ALA A 29 36.62 22.90 5.41
CA ALA A 29 37.31 21.89 4.62
C ALA A 29 36.93 21.98 3.13
N ASP A 30 37.85 22.50 2.31
CA ASP A 30 37.88 22.26 0.87
C ASP A 30 38.74 21.01 0.59
N ALA A 31 38.09 19.85 0.56
CA ALA A 31 38.70 18.61 0.06
C ALA A 31 38.37 18.46 -1.43
N HIS A 32 39.17 19.08 -2.29
CA HIS A 32 39.15 18.82 -3.74
C HIS A 32 40.28 17.83 -4.09
N MET A 33 39.94 16.55 -4.25
CA MET A 33 40.79 15.57 -4.94
C MET A 33 40.13 15.13 -6.25
N GLY A 34 40.73 15.57 -7.35
CA GLY A 34 40.85 14.83 -8.62
C GLY A 34 39.59 14.58 -9.46
N GLY A 35 39.24 15.54 -10.33
CA GLY A 35 38.39 15.27 -11.50
C GLY A 35 37.68 16.49 -12.09
N GLY A 36 38.36 17.26 -12.95
CA GLY A 36 37.73 18.19 -13.90
C GLY A 36 37.11 19.49 -13.34
N ASN A 37 37.93 20.44 -12.90
CA ASN A 37 37.45 21.80 -12.54
C ASN A 37 37.29 22.69 -13.79
N MET A 38 36.15 22.58 -14.47
CA MET A 38 35.70 23.60 -15.41
C MET A 38 34.71 24.54 -14.72
N SER A 39 35.07 25.82 -14.57
CA SER A 39 34.15 26.88 -14.16
C SER A 39 34.05 27.92 -15.28
N ASN A 40 32.85 28.43 -15.52
CA ASN A 40 32.57 29.45 -16.53
C ASN A 40 32.39 30.80 -15.84
N LEU A 41 33.44 31.62 -15.86
CA LEU A 41 33.45 32.95 -15.24
C LEU A 41 32.45 33.93 -15.87
N PHE A 42 32.02 33.70 -17.12
CA PHE A 42 31.08 34.58 -17.81
C PHE A 42 29.62 34.29 -17.43
N THR A 43 29.26 33.01 -17.28
CA THR A 43 27.92 32.61 -16.85
C THR A 43 27.80 32.37 -15.34
N GLY A 44 28.93 32.36 -14.63
CA GLY A 44 29.02 32.05 -13.21
C GLY A 44 28.97 30.54 -12.89
N LEU A 45 28.68 29.67 -13.87
CA LEU A 45 28.50 28.22 -13.70
C LEU A 45 29.75 27.53 -13.13
N GLY A 46 29.58 26.71 -12.10
CA GLY A 46 30.66 26.02 -11.39
C GLY A 46 31.51 26.90 -10.47
N GLY A 47 31.16 28.18 -10.27
CA GLY A 47 31.82 29.10 -9.33
C GLY A 47 30.87 29.60 -8.23
N GLN A 48 31.34 30.47 -7.31
CA GLN A 48 30.55 30.96 -6.16
C GLN A 48 29.22 31.66 -6.52
N LEU A 49 29.09 32.18 -7.74
CA LEU A 49 27.87 32.83 -8.25
C LEU A 49 26.88 31.82 -8.87
N ASP A 50 27.28 30.57 -9.05
CA ASP A 50 26.39 29.50 -9.49
C ASP A 50 25.45 29.10 -8.36
N LYS A 51 24.16 29.41 -8.52
CA LYS A 51 23.11 29.04 -7.57
C LYS A 51 23.05 27.53 -7.32
N ALA A 52 23.50 26.71 -8.27
CA ALA A 52 23.57 25.25 -8.09
C ALA A 52 24.69 24.84 -7.11
N THR A 53 25.81 25.56 -7.07
CA THR A 53 26.95 25.26 -6.18
C THR A 53 26.72 25.68 -4.72
N GLN A 54 25.79 26.59 -4.46
CA GLN A 54 25.39 26.99 -3.10
C GLN A 54 24.35 26.06 -2.47
N THR A 55 23.88 25.04 -3.19
CA THR A 55 22.94 24.06 -2.62
C THR A 55 23.73 23.01 -1.84
N GLN A 56 23.71 23.10 -0.52
CA GLN A 56 24.33 22.11 0.37
C GLN A 56 23.27 21.27 1.07
N TRP A 57 23.64 20.05 1.46
CA TRP A 57 22.86 19.28 2.42
C TRP A 57 22.95 19.96 3.77
N GLU A 58 21.81 20.32 4.34
CA GLU A 58 21.76 20.84 5.70
C GLU A 58 22.02 19.70 6.69
N GLU A 59 22.68 20.05 7.80
CA GLU A 59 22.74 19.17 8.96
C GLU A 59 21.33 18.80 9.43
N TRP A 60 21.20 17.60 9.99
CA TRP A 60 19.93 17.17 10.54
C TRP A 60 19.48 18.13 11.66
N VAL A 61 18.25 18.64 11.54
CA VAL A 61 17.63 19.49 12.57
C VAL A 61 16.54 18.67 13.27
N SER A 62 16.70 18.48 14.58
CA SER A 62 15.59 18.02 15.42
C SER A 62 14.56 19.14 15.52
N TYR A 63 13.31 18.86 15.17
CA TYR A 63 12.22 19.82 15.40
C TYR A 63 11.72 19.72 16.83
N ASP A 64 11.29 20.86 17.36
CA ASP A 64 10.64 20.90 18.64
C ASP A 64 9.31 20.14 18.58
N ARG A 65 8.94 19.56 19.73
CA ARG A 65 7.73 18.76 19.88
C ARG A 65 6.47 19.50 19.45
N THR A 66 6.36 20.79 19.79
CA THR A 66 5.18 21.60 19.51
C THR A 66 4.95 21.77 18.02
N THR A 67 6.01 21.99 17.23
CA THR A 67 5.92 22.03 15.77
C THR A 67 5.43 20.70 15.19
N LEU A 68 5.97 19.57 15.65
CA LEU A 68 5.55 18.25 15.16
C LEU A 68 4.09 17.93 15.52
N GLU A 69 3.67 18.27 16.73
CA GLU A 69 2.27 18.13 17.18
C GLU A 69 1.33 19.03 16.37
N ALA A 70 1.74 20.27 16.06
CA ALA A 70 0.95 21.19 15.24
C ALA A 70 0.80 20.68 13.81
N MET A 71 1.88 20.17 13.20
CA MET A 71 1.83 19.53 11.88
C MET A 71 0.85 18.36 11.87
N TYR A 72 0.93 17.45 12.85
CA TYR A 72 0.05 16.28 12.90
C TYR A 72 -1.41 16.65 13.20
N SER A 73 -1.65 17.61 14.11
CA SER A 73 -3.01 17.90 14.61
C SER A 73 -3.78 18.91 13.77
N SER A 74 -3.08 19.73 12.97
CA SER A 74 -3.70 20.84 12.23
C SER A 74 -3.76 20.62 10.72
N ASP A 75 -3.04 19.63 10.19
CA ASP A 75 -2.95 19.34 8.76
C ASP A 75 -3.35 17.89 8.47
N ASP A 76 -4.46 17.72 7.76
CA ASP A 76 -5.06 16.40 7.48
C ASP A 76 -4.14 15.53 6.61
N LEU A 77 -3.33 16.14 5.73
CA LEU A 77 -2.37 15.42 4.91
C LEU A 77 -1.26 14.82 5.79
N CYS A 78 -0.71 15.60 6.72
CA CYS A 78 0.28 15.12 7.69
C CYS A 78 -0.29 13.99 8.55
N ALA A 79 -1.51 14.15 9.06
CA ALA A 79 -2.19 13.10 9.84
C ALA A 79 -2.32 11.81 9.02
N LYS A 80 -2.82 11.90 7.79
CA LYS A 80 -3.00 10.75 6.89
C LYS A 80 -1.68 10.03 6.59
N LEU A 81 -0.61 10.77 6.28
CA LEU A 81 0.71 10.20 5.98
C LEU A 81 1.28 9.38 7.16
N ILE A 82 0.95 9.76 8.39
CA ILE A 82 1.38 9.11 9.62
C ILE A 82 0.47 7.95 10.04
N ASP A 83 -0.82 8.05 9.76
CA ASP A 83 -1.80 7.10 10.28
C ASP A 83 -2.00 5.89 9.37
N ASP A 84 -1.85 6.07 8.05
CA ASP A 84 -2.30 5.09 7.05
C ASP A 84 -1.68 3.70 7.22
N ILE A 85 -0.35 3.60 7.25
CA ILE A 85 0.37 2.32 7.43
C ILE A 85 0.04 1.66 8.79
N PRO A 86 0.20 2.32 9.96
CA PRO A 86 -0.15 1.74 11.25
C PRO A 86 -1.60 1.26 11.35
N ASP A 87 -2.55 2.01 10.79
CA ASP A 87 -3.98 1.66 10.86
C ASP A 87 -4.30 0.44 9.99
N GLU A 88 -3.67 0.34 8.82
CA GLU A 88 -3.77 -0.84 7.96
C GLU A 88 -3.12 -2.08 8.59
N CYS A 89 -2.00 -1.92 9.32
CA CYS A 89 -1.35 -3.04 9.99
C CYS A 89 -2.23 -3.76 11.03
N ILE A 90 -3.18 -3.05 11.66
CA ILE A 90 -4.05 -3.63 12.68
C ILE A 90 -5.47 -3.95 12.18
N ARG A 91 -5.79 -3.64 10.91
CA ARG A 91 -7.14 -3.66 10.36
C ARG A 91 -7.83 -5.03 10.47
N LYS A 92 -7.11 -6.12 10.19
CA LYS A 92 -7.64 -7.50 10.28
C LYS A 92 -7.25 -8.23 11.57
N GLY A 93 -6.53 -7.57 12.48
CA GLY A 93 -6.00 -8.20 13.68
C GLY A 93 -4.93 -9.24 13.37
N VAL A 94 -4.91 -10.32 14.15
CA VAL A 94 -3.92 -11.40 14.06
C VAL A 94 -4.59 -12.75 14.19
N GLU A 95 -4.02 -13.76 13.55
CA GLU A 95 -4.45 -15.15 13.64
C GLU A 95 -3.47 -15.93 14.52
N PHE A 96 -4.00 -16.62 15.53
CA PHE A 96 -3.22 -17.49 16.41
C PHE A 96 -3.19 -18.91 15.85
N ARG A 97 -1.99 -19.46 15.63
CA ARG A 97 -1.80 -20.81 15.08
C ARG A 97 -1.07 -21.71 16.08
N PRO A 98 -1.78 -22.49 16.90
CA PRO A 98 -1.16 -23.48 17.77
C PRO A 98 -0.52 -24.61 16.94
N LYS A 99 0.58 -25.19 17.43
CA LYS A 99 1.13 -26.43 16.85
C LYS A 99 0.51 -27.68 17.47
N GLU A 100 -0.06 -27.55 18.66
CA GLU A 100 -0.81 -28.62 19.31
C GLU A 100 -2.23 -28.72 18.76
N GLU A 101 -2.68 -29.94 18.49
CA GLU A 101 -4.02 -30.22 17.94
C GLU A 101 -5.13 -30.00 18.96
N THR A 102 -4.83 -30.19 20.25
CA THR A 102 -5.80 -30.02 21.34
C THR A 102 -5.34 -28.97 22.34
N LEU A 103 -6.05 -27.85 22.41
CA LEU A 103 -5.76 -26.78 23.35
C LEU A 103 -6.59 -26.89 24.65
N PRO A 104 -6.07 -26.39 25.78
CA PRO A 104 -6.83 -26.33 27.02
C PRO A 104 -8.04 -25.39 26.90
N ARG A 105 -9.24 -25.91 27.15
CA ARG A 105 -10.47 -25.10 27.17
C ARG A 105 -10.39 -23.98 28.20
N VAL A 106 -10.85 -22.78 27.82
CA VAL A 106 -10.86 -21.60 28.68
C VAL A 106 -12.31 -21.14 28.86
N ILE A 107 -12.81 -21.19 30.10
CA ILE A 107 -14.18 -20.75 30.42
C ILE A 107 -14.13 -19.34 30.99
N ASP A 108 -14.92 -18.41 30.44
CA ASP A 108 -15.05 -17.07 31.03
C ASP A 108 -15.72 -17.17 32.40
N PRO A 109 -15.07 -16.75 33.50
CA PRO A 109 -15.66 -16.83 34.84
C PRO A 109 -16.95 -16.01 35.02
N ARG A 110 -17.19 -15.01 34.16
CA ARG A 110 -18.36 -14.12 34.25
C ARG A 110 -19.59 -14.68 33.56
N THR A 111 -19.41 -15.33 32.41
CA THR A 111 -20.51 -15.85 31.59
C THR A 111 -20.68 -17.35 31.71
N GLY A 112 -19.64 -18.08 32.15
CA GLY A 112 -19.63 -19.54 32.18
C GLY A 112 -19.50 -20.20 30.80
N HIS A 113 -19.38 -19.41 29.73
CA HIS A 113 -19.21 -19.93 28.37
C HIS A 113 -17.72 -20.11 28.03
N GLU A 114 -17.43 -21.06 27.15
CA GLU A 114 -16.11 -21.26 26.56
C GLU A 114 -15.73 -20.06 25.68
N ILE A 115 -14.47 -19.64 25.76
CA ILE A 115 -13.89 -18.61 24.91
C ILE A 115 -13.25 -19.32 23.73
N GLU A 116 -13.84 -19.18 22.54
CA GLU A 116 -13.38 -19.83 21.30
C GLU A 116 -11.96 -19.40 20.91
N ASP A 117 -11.64 -18.10 21.03
CA ASP A 117 -10.31 -17.55 20.81
C ASP A 117 -9.79 -16.79 22.04
N PRO A 118 -9.18 -17.50 23.01
CA PRO A 118 -8.66 -16.89 24.23
C PRO A 118 -7.60 -15.83 23.98
N VAL A 119 -6.82 -15.97 22.90
CA VAL A 119 -5.68 -15.10 22.57
C VAL A 119 -6.18 -13.76 22.05
N ASN A 120 -7.01 -13.76 21.02
CA ASN A 120 -7.58 -12.50 20.49
C ASN A 120 -8.50 -11.82 21.50
N ALA A 121 -9.26 -12.58 22.30
CA ALA A 121 -10.03 -12.02 23.40
C ALA A 121 -9.14 -11.29 24.42
N TRP A 122 -7.97 -11.87 24.75
CA TRP A 122 -7.00 -11.25 25.65
C TRP A 122 -6.34 -10.01 25.04
N ILE A 123 -5.92 -10.07 23.77
CA ILE A 123 -5.35 -8.94 23.02
C ILE A 123 -6.33 -7.76 23.01
N LYS A 124 -7.61 -8.02 22.69
CA LYS A 124 -8.67 -7.01 22.65
C LYS A 124 -8.93 -6.42 24.02
N ARG A 125 -9.02 -7.25 25.07
CA ARG A 125 -9.24 -6.81 26.45
C ARG A 125 -8.15 -5.86 26.95
N HIS A 126 -6.90 -6.13 26.60
CA HIS A 126 -5.75 -5.31 27.01
C HIS A 126 -5.43 -4.17 26.03
N GLY A 127 -6.13 -4.10 24.89
CA GLY A 127 -5.91 -3.09 23.85
C GLY A 127 -4.50 -3.13 23.27
N ILE A 128 -3.89 -4.33 23.13
CA ILE A 128 -2.49 -4.47 22.74
C ILE A 128 -2.24 -3.89 21.35
N LEU A 129 -3.01 -4.31 20.34
CA LEU A 129 -2.87 -3.79 18.97
C LEU A 129 -3.03 -2.28 18.90
N ALA A 130 -3.98 -1.70 19.64
CA ALA A 130 -4.17 -0.26 19.70
C ALA A 130 -2.96 0.47 20.32
N LYS A 131 -2.28 -0.14 21.30
CA LYS A 131 -1.06 0.41 21.90
C LYS A 131 0.14 0.32 20.96
N LEU A 132 0.29 -0.81 20.25
CA LEU A 132 1.35 -0.94 19.24
C LEU A 132 1.13 0.05 18.09
N ASN A 133 -0.09 0.17 17.59
CA ASN A 133 -0.47 1.17 16.57
C ASN A 133 -0.17 2.60 17.05
N LYS A 134 -0.56 2.94 18.28
CA LYS A 134 -0.23 4.25 18.86
C LYS A 134 1.27 4.48 18.96
N ALA A 135 2.04 3.49 19.41
CA ALA A 135 3.50 3.59 19.49
C ALA A 135 4.12 3.76 18.10
N ASP A 136 3.66 3.04 17.09
CA ASP A 136 4.09 3.19 15.71
C ASP A 136 3.78 4.59 15.18
N LYS A 137 2.54 5.09 15.31
CA LYS A 137 2.18 6.48 14.97
C LYS A 137 3.10 7.49 15.66
N TRP A 138 3.30 7.38 16.97
CA TRP A 138 4.17 8.27 17.73
C TRP A 138 5.64 8.18 17.30
N SER A 139 6.13 6.99 16.96
CA SER A 139 7.48 6.83 16.41
C SER A 139 7.64 7.56 15.07
N ARG A 140 6.58 7.59 14.26
CA ARG A 140 6.58 8.30 12.97
C ARG A 140 6.50 9.81 13.16
N ILE A 141 5.76 10.30 14.16
CA ILE A 141 5.64 11.72 14.50
C ILE A 141 6.91 12.26 15.15
N TYR A 142 7.39 11.63 16.23
CA TYR A 142 8.47 12.14 17.07
C TYR A 142 9.86 11.58 16.69
N GLY A 143 9.90 10.52 15.88
CA GLY A 143 11.12 9.79 15.54
C GLY A 143 11.41 8.59 16.46
N GLY A 144 10.67 8.46 17.55
CA GLY A 144 10.78 7.34 18.48
C GLY A 144 9.62 7.29 19.47
N ALA A 145 9.24 6.07 19.82
CA ALA A 145 8.28 5.76 20.87
C ALA A 145 8.56 4.36 21.42
N ALA A 146 7.95 4.02 22.54
CA ALA A 146 8.04 2.68 23.09
C ALA A 146 6.75 2.25 23.78
N VAL A 147 6.56 0.94 23.86
CA VAL A 147 5.55 0.32 24.74
C VAL A 147 6.27 -0.26 25.94
N ILE A 148 5.92 0.25 27.11
CA ILE A 148 6.44 -0.19 28.40
C ILE A 148 5.54 -1.30 28.96
N LEU A 149 6.15 -2.41 29.35
CA LEU A 149 5.47 -3.59 29.88
C LEU A 149 5.60 -3.65 31.41
N GLY A 150 4.47 -3.55 32.10
CA GLY A 150 4.36 -3.82 33.53
C GLY A 150 4.12 -5.30 33.77
N VAL A 151 5.15 -6.03 34.18
CA VAL A 151 5.10 -7.47 34.44
C VAL A 151 5.51 -7.73 35.89
N ASP A 152 4.72 -8.54 36.59
CA ASP A 152 5.04 -9.01 37.95
C ASP A 152 5.79 -10.34 37.84
N ASP A 153 7.11 -10.26 37.99
CA ASP A 153 8.04 -11.39 37.98
C ASP A 153 8.95 -11.44 39.23
N GLY A 154 8.62 -10.64 40.25
CA GLY A 154 9.36 -10.54 41.50
C GLY A 154 10.69 -9.77 41.45
N ARG A 155 11.06 -9.18 40.31
CA ARG A 155 12.26 -8.34 40.15
C ARG A 155 11.93 -6.86 40.07
N GLU A 156 12.94 -6.01 40.25
CA GLU A 156 12.78 -4.57 40.03
C GLU A 156 12.68 -4.25 38.52
N ALA A 157 12.09 -3.10 38.19
CA ALA A 157 11.83 -2.73 36.79
C ALA A 157 13.10 -2.51 35.96
N ASN A 158 14.20 -2.10 36.60
CA ASN A 158 15.52 -1.88 36.01
C ASN A 158 16.34 -3.17 35.87
N GLU A 159 15.82 -4.31 36.32
CA GLU A 159 16.45 -5.62 36.16
C GLU A 159 15.86 -6.39 34.97
N PRO A 160 16.65 -7.31 34.35
CA PRO A 160 16.16 -8.19 33.30
C PRO A 160 14.95 -9.00 33.74
N LEU A 161 13.97 -9.12 32.84
CA LEU A 161 12.74 -9.92 33.04
C LEU A 161 13.08 -11.36 33.43
N ASP A 162 12.45 -11.86 34.48
CA ASP A 162 12.57 -13.24 34.93
C ASP A 162 11.51 -14.13 34.28
N TRP A 163 11.87 -14.74 33.17
CA TRP A 163 11.00 -15.64 32.42
C TRP A 163 10.48 -16.84 33.22
N GLY A 164 11.21 -17.27 34.26
CA GLY A 164 10.82 -18.43 35.08
C GLY A 164 9.83 -18.08 36.19
N ASN A 165 9.64 -16.81 36.50
CA ASN A 165 8.83 -16.36 37.64
C ASN A 165 7.74 -15.34 37.24
N ILE A 166 7.32 -15.33 35.97
CA ILE A 166 6.24 -14.45 35.49
C ILE A 166 4.92 -14.88 36.14
N LYS A 167 4.38 -14.05 37.04
CA LYS A 167 3.10 -14.29 37.72
C LYS A 167 1.94 -13.59 37.02
N ARG A 168 2.14 -12.32 36.65
CA ARG A 168 1.05 -11.47 36.14
C ARG A 168 1.53 -10.47 35.09
N PHE A 169 0.81 -10.39 33.98
CA PHE A 169 0.86 -9.24 33.09
C PHE A 169 -0.02 -8.13 33.66
N SER A 170 0.58 -7.04 34.17
CA SER A 170 -0.16 -6.02 34.90
C SER A 170 -0.72 -4.93 33.99
N TRP A 171 0.11 -4.37 33.10
CA TRP A 171 -0.30 -3.31 32.18
C TRP A 171 0.70 -3.14 31.04
N ALA A 172 0.29 -2.42 30.00
CA ALA A 172 1.16 -1.89 28.97
C ALA A 172 0.80 -0.44 28.70
N THR A 173 1.78 0.45 28.59
CA THR A 173 1.58 1.87 28.29
C THR A 173 2.51 2.34 27.18
N VAL A 174 2.05 3.30 26.39
CA VAL A 174 2.84 3.91 25.31
C VAL A 174 3.49 5.18 25.86
N VAL A 175 4.77 5.34 25.57
CA VAL A 175 5.57 6.53 25.88
C VAL A 175 6.27 6.99 24.62
N ASP A 176 6.51 8.28 24.49
CA ASP A 176 7.31 8.81 23.38
C ASP A 176 8.81 8.91 23.72
N ARG A 177 9.61 9.31 22.74
CA ARG A 177 11.07 9.49 22.85
C ARG A 177 11.54 10.41 23.98
N ASP A 178 10.76 11.42 24.36
CA ASP A 178 11.17 12.43 25.33
C ASP A 178 10.94 11.90 26.75
N GLU A 179 9.98 10.98 26.91
CA GLU A 179 9.68 10.30 28.16
C GLU A 179 10.64 9.14 28.46
N LEU A 180 11.36 8.62 27.47
CA LEU A 180 12.22 7.45 27.60
C LEU A 180 13.64 7.72 27.08
N THR A 181 14.58 7.90 28.02
CA THR A 181 15.98 8.26 27.71
C THR A 181 16.95 7.15 28.09
N PRO A 182 17.87 6.73 27.20
CA PRO A 182 18.89 5.73 27.54
C PRO A 182 19.84 6.23 28.62
N VAL A 183 20.20 5.37 29.58
CA VAL A 183 21.17 5.72 30.64
C VAL A 183 22.29 4.71 30.86
N LYS A 184 22.10 3.45 30.44
CA LYS A 184 23.09 2.40 30.57
C LYS A 184 23.12 1.55 29.31
N TRP A 185 24.30 1.11 28.90
CA TRP A 185 24.54 0.26 27.73
C TRP A 185 25.30 -0.98 28.15
N TYR A 186 25.10 -2.09 27.45
CA TYR A 186 25.93 -3.27 27.63
C TYR A 186 27.36 -3.01 27.15
N THR A 187 28.32 -3.32 28.02
CA THR A 187 29.74 -3.09 27.77
C THR A 187 30.51 -4.37 27.45
N ASN A 188 29.87 -5.54 27.52
CA ASN A 188 30.52 -6.81 27.22
C ASN A 188 30.73 -6.96 25.71
N TRP A 189 31.98 -6.82 25.26
CA TRP A 189 32.35 -6.88 23.84
C TRP A 189 32.18 -8.27 23.21
N ASP A 190 32.19 -9.33 24.03
CA ASP A 190 31.98 -10.71 23.59
C ASP A 190 30.49 -11.06 23.39
N ALA A 191 29.57 -10.17 23.81
CA ALA A 191 28.13 -10.38 23.66
C ALA A 191 27.60 -9.74 22.38
N SER A 192 26.60 -10.38 21.75
CA SER A 192 25.89 -9.79 20.60
C SER A 192 25.19 -8.48 20.95
N SER A 193 24.83 -8.29 22.23
CA SER A 193 24.22 -7.07 22.74
C SER A 193 25.22 -5.95 23.03
N PHE A 194 26.50 -6.11 22.67
CA PHE A 194 27.50 -5.07 22.88
C PHE A 194 27.04 -3.73 22.31
N ASN A 195 27.10 -2.69 23.15
CA ASN A 195 26.70 -1.33 22.79
C ASN A 195 25.19 -1.17 22.47
N GLU A 196 24.35 -2.15 22.80
CA GLU A 196 22.91 -1.98 22.91
C GLU A 196 22.54 -1.33 24.25
N ILE A 197 21.35 -0.72 24.30
CA ILE A 197 20.87 -0.04 25.50
C ILE A 197 20.38 -1.09 26.51
N GLU A 198 20.88 -1.02 27.74
CA GLU A 198 20.52 -1.91 28.83
C GLU A 198 19.35 -1.34 29.67
N VAL A 199 19.45 -0.07 30.06
CA VAL A 199 18.50 0.60 30.96
C VAL A 199 18.13 1.98 30.43
N TYR A 200 16.86 2.32 30.60
CA TYR A 200 16.28 3.63 30.31
C TYR A 200 15.84 4.33 31.60
N ASN A 201 15.93 5.65 31.62
CA ASN A 201 15.15 6.48 32.52
C ASN A 201 13.75 6.71 31.93
N LEU A 202 12.73 6.55 32.77
CA LEU A 202 11.34 6.84 32.43
C LEU A 202 10.90 8.11 33.15
N THR A 203 10.62 9.17 32.40
CA THR A 203 10.19 10.48 32.90
C THR A 203 8.90 10.90 32.19
N PRO A 204 7.72 10.51 32.69
CA PRO A 204 6.47 10.84 32.04
C PRO A 204 6.24 12.36 31.97
N THR A 205 5.85 12.84 30.81
CA THR A 205 5.68 14.28 30.53
C THR A 205 4.34 14.80 31.08
N LEU A 206 3.33 13.93 31.12
CA LEU A 206 1.99 14.23 31.62
C LEU A 206 1.60 13.28 32.75
N TYR A 207 1.46 13.81 33.96
CA TYR A 207 0.94 13.06 35.10
C TYR A 207 -0.59 13.13 35.12
N GLY A 208 -1.26 11.97 35.17
CA GLY A 208 -2.62 11.91 35.67
C GLY A 208 -2.69 12.31 37.15
N PRO A 209 -3.86 12.74 37.67
CA PRO A 209 -4.01 13.08 39.09
C PRO A 209 -3.54 11.92 40.00
N GLY A 210 -2.48 12.15 40.81
CA GLY A 210 -1.98 11.21 41.81
C GLY A 210 -0.83 10.28 41.40
N GLY A 211 -0.17 10.50 40.25
CA GLY A 211 0.71 9.50 39.63
C GLY A 211 2.23 9.54 39.91
N LYS A 212 2.78 10.50 40.68
CA LYS A 212 4.27 10.65 40.76
C LYS A 212 4.99 9.53 41.52
N ASP A 213 4.37 8.96 42.56
CA ASP A 213 5.08 8.12 43.54
C ASP A 213 5.14 6.61 43.21
N ARG A 214 4.59 6.19 42.07
CA ARG A 214 4.47 4.76 41.70
C ARG A 214 5.10 4.40 40.35
N ILE A 215 5.85 5.32 39.75
CA ILE A 215 6.44 5.12 38.43
C ILE A 215 7.90 4.70 38.64
N PRO A 216 8.34 3.54 38.10
CA PRO A 216 9.74 3.17 38.17
C PRO A 216 10.56 4.22 37.42
N HIS A 217 11.55 4.80 38.09
CA HIS A 217 12.45 5.79 37.47
C HIS A 217 13.33 5.18 36.38
N GLN A 218 13.63 3.87 36.49
CA GLN A 218 14.47 3.15 35.56
C GLN A 218 13.82 1.84 35.13
N ILE A 219 14.03 1.49 33.87
CA ILE A 219 13.48 0.27 33.28
C ILE A 219 14.47 -0.43 32.35
N HIS A 220 14.57 -1.74 32.49
CA HIS A 220 15.43 -2.58 31.68
C HIS A 220 14.85 -2.79 30.27
N GLN A 221 15.71 -2.90 29.26
CA GLN A 221 15.30 -3.05 27.86
C GLN A 221 14.36 -4.25 27.60
N SER A 222 14.47 -5.33 28.38
CA SER A 222 13.59 -6.52 28.25
C SER A 222 12.11 -6.24 28.55
N ARG A 223 11.78 -5.06 29.09
CA ARG A 223 10.41 -4.61 29.40
C ARG A 223 9.97 -3.46 28.49
N VAL A 224 10.77 -3.14 27.46
CA VAL A 224 10.59 -2.01 26.56
C VAL A 224 10.52 -2.50 25.13
N LEU A 225 9.41 -2.24 24.47
CA LEU A 225 9.23 -2.51 23.04
C LEU A 225 9.47 -1.21 22.29
N ARG A 226 10.63 -1.06 21.67
CA ARG A 226 11.00 0.16 20.93
C ARG A 226 10.35 0.20 19.56
N PHE A 227 9.72 1.32 19.25
CA PHE A 227 9.27 1.69 17.91
C PHE A 227 10.12 2.85 17.44
N GLU A 228 10.97 2.59 16.46
CA GLU A 228 11.86 3.60 15.89
C GLU A 228 11.22 4.21 14.64
N GLY A 229 11.32 5.53 14.52
CA GLY A 229 10.94 6.25 13.31
C GLY A 229 11.84 5.92 12.13
N ALA A 230 12.08 6.91 11.26
CA ALA A 230 12.96 6.70 10.13
C ALA A 230 14.40 6.41 10.59
N HIS A 231 15.03 5.39 10.01
CA HIS A 231 16.39 5.02 10.34
C HIS A 231 17.35 6.20 10.19
N ALA A 232 18.25 6.35 11.17
CA ALA A 232 19.23 7.42 11.26
C ALA A 232 20.64 6.84 11.40
N PRO A 233 21.66 7.46 10.81
CA PRO A 233 23.06 7.12 11.09
C PRO A 233 23.37 7.25 12.58
N ARG A 234 24.34 6.48 13.06
CA ARG A 234 24.68 6.38 14.49
C ARG A 234 24.96 7.72 15.16
N ASP A 235 25.65 8.65 14.49
CA ASP A 235 25.95 9.97 15.04
C ASP A 235 24.69 10.85 15.19
N VAL A 236 23.75 10.71 14.25
CA VAL A 236 22.43 11.36 14.31
C VAL A 236 21.61 10.74 15.44
N MET A 237 21.64 9.41 15.58
CA MET A 237 20.99 8.73 16.71
C MET A 237 21.55 9.23 18.04
N ALA A 238 22.87 9.29 18.20
CA ALA A 238 23.50 9.76 19.43
C ALA A 238 23.09 11.21 19.78
N SER A 239 23.00 12.07 18.77
CA SER A 239 22.50 13.45 18.90
C SER A 239 21.00 13.54 19.17
N ASN A 240 20.27 12.45 18.96
CA ASN A 240 18.82 12.34 19.06
C ASN A 240 18.39 11.33 20.15
N ASN A 241 19.16 11.24 21.24
CA ASN A 241 18.90 10.33 22.38
C ASN A 241 18.73 8.86 21.98
N TRP A 242 19.48 8.43 20.97
CA TRP A 242 19.43 7.11 20.35
C TRP A 242 18.07 6.74 19.73
N TRP A 243 17.31 7.74 19.28
CA TRP A 243 16.08 7.55 18.51
C TRP A 243 16.26 7.84 17.03
N GLY A 244 15.34 7.33 16.22
CA GLY A 244 15.26 7.60 14.79
C GLY A 244 14.75 9.00 14.46
N ILE A 245 14.64 9.29 13.17
CA ILE A 245 14.21 10.59 12.65
C ILE A 245 12.68 10.58 12.49
N SER A 246 12.03 11.68 12.86
CA SER A 246 10.61 11.91 12.57
C SER A 246 10.34 11.89 11.06
N LEU A 247 9.29 11.19 10.62
CA LEU A 247 8.91 11.17 9.20
C LEU A 247 8.41 12.55 8.74
N LEU A 248 7.68 13.28 9.61
CA LEU A 248 7.26 14.65 9.34
C LEU A 248 8.48 15.57 9.20
N ALA A 249 9.46 15.46 10.09
CA ALA A 249 10.71 16.21 10.01
C ALA A 249 11.46 15.92 8.71
N ARG A 250 11.58 14.65 8.34
CA ARG A 250 12.29 14.20 7.12
C ARG A 250 11.64 14.73 5.85
N ALA A 251 10.31 14.77 5.79
CA ALA A 251 9.57 15.19 4.60
C ALA A 251 9.11 16.66 4.61
N ARG A 252 9.40 17.41 5.68
CA ARG A 252 8.91 18.77 5.92
C ARG A 252 9.01 19.68 4.69
N ARG A 253 10.18 19.76 4.05
CA ARG A 253 10.38 20.62 2.87
C ARG A 253 9.42 20.30 1.72
N ARG A 254 9.05 19.04 1.55
CA ARG A 254 8.09 18.63 0.51
C ARG A 254 6.67 19.02 0.91
N ILE A 255 6.32 18.82 2.18
CA ILE A 255 5.02 19.21 2.75
C ILE A 255 4.83 20.72 2.65
N GLU A 256 5.77 21.52 3.15
CA GLU A 256 5.71 22.98 3.11
C GLU A 256 5.61 23.52 1.67
N ARG A 257 6.37 22.93 0.73
CA ARG A 257 6.30 23.32 -0.68
C ARG A 257 4.93 23.03 -1.28
N PHE A 258 4.32 21.89 -0.94
CA PHE A 258 2.99 21.56 -1.42
C PHE A 258 1.93 22.50 -0.87
N ILE A 259 1.92 22.72 0.45
CA ILE A 259 1.00 23.67 1.10
C ILE A 259 1.18 25.08 0.50
N ALA A 260 2.41 25.53 0.28
CA ALA A 260 2.69 26.82 -0.34
C ALA A 260 2.17 26.90 -1.78
N VAL A 261 2.24 25.81 -2.54
CA VAL A 261 1.68 25.73 -3.90
C VAL A 261 0.17 25.82 -3.84
N GLU A 262 -0.50 25.08 -2.96
CA GLU A 262 -1.96 25.16 -2.80
C GLU A 262 -2.43 26.58 -2.43
N GLN A 263 -1.77 27.21 -1.46
CA GLN A 263 -2.04 28.60 -1.07
C GLN A 263 -1.80 29.57 -2.23
N SER A 264 -0.70 29.40 -2.97
CA SER A 264 -0.38 30.23 -4.13
C SER A 264 -1.41 30.06 -5.24
N MET A 265 -1.89 28.84 -5.47
CA MET A 265 -2.94 28.56 -6.44
C MET A 265 -4.26 29.24 -6.04
N ALA A 266 -4.65 29.16 -4.77
CA ALA A 266 -5.83 29.86 -4.27
C ALA A 266 -5.75 31.38 -4.48
N ASN A 267 -4.58 31.97 -4.19
CA ASN A 267 -4.34 33.41 -4.42
C ASN A 267 -4.43 33.77 -5.91
N VAL A 268 -3.79 32.98 -6.78
CA VAL A 268 -3.85 33.23 -8.23
C VAL A 268 -5.26 33.07 -8.76
N ILE A 269 -6.06 32.12 -8.25
CA ILE A 269 -7.47 31.98 -8.65
C ILE A 269 -8.25 33.23 -8.26
N ASN A 270 -8.05 33.77 -7.05
CA ASN A 270 -8.69 35.01 -6.61
C ASN A 270 -8.27 36.22 -7.46
N GLU A 271 -7.01 36.27 -7.90
CA GLU A 271 -6.47 37.34 -8.75
C GLU A 271 -6.65 37.08 -10.26
N SER A 272 -7.19 35.92 -10.64
CA SER A 272 -7.29 35.49 -12.05
C SER A 272 -8.25 36.35 -12.85
N GLN A 273 -9.24 36.94 -12.17
CA GLN A 273 -10.20 37.87 -12.72
C GLN A 273 -9.96 39.24 -12.11
N TYR A 274 -9.49 40.17 -12.92
CA TYR A 274 -9.38 41.57 -12.50
C TYR A 274 -10.07 42.47 -13.51
N ASP A 275 -10.71 43.50 -12.96
CA ASP A 275 -11.38 44.53 -13.72
C ASP A 275 -10.40 45.68 -13.98
N VAL A 276 -10.24 46.04 -15.25
CA VAL A 276 -9.49 47.22 -15.67
C VAL A 276 -10.51 48.31 -15.99
N TYR A 277 -10.52 49.36 -15.17
CA TYR A 277 -11.36 50.54 -15.39
C TYR A 277 -10.54 51.66 -16.03
N TYR A 278 -11.01 52.15 -17.17
CA TYR A 278 -10.46 53.30 -17.86
C TYR A 278 -11.34 54.50 -17.56
N PHE A 279 -10.74 55.54 -16.98
CA PHE A 279 -11.39 56.82 -16.72
C PHE A 279 -10.77 57.90 -17.61
N GLU A 280 -11.60 58.76 -18.19
CA GLU A 280 -11.12 59.97 -18.85
C GLU A 280 -10.50 60.92 -17.81
N ASP A 281 -9.38 61.57 -18.16
CA ASP A 281 -8.74 62.58 -17.31
C ASP A 281 -8.37 62.14 -15.87
N LEU A 282 -8.06 60.86 -15.67
CA LEU A 282 -7.71 60.29 -14.36
C LEU A 282 -6.63 61.09 -13.61
N ARG A 283 -5.62 61.61 -14.33
CA ARG A 283 -4.58 62.46 -13.76
C ARG A 283 -5.16 63.74 -13.15
N ASN A 284 -6.05 64.43 -13.88
CA ASN A 284 -6.71 65.64 -13.40
C ASN A 284 -7.65 65.36 -12.21
N ILE A 285 -8.21 64.15 -12.12
CA ILE A 285 -9.01 63.73 -10.96
C ILE A 285 -8.11 63.60 -9.73
N LEU A 286 -6.94 62.98 -9.87
CA LEU A 286 -5.99 62.79 -8.77
C LEU A 286 -5.34 64.09 -8.30
N ASP A 287 -5.11 65.04 -9.20
CA ASP A 287 -4.49 66.35 -8.89
C ASP A 287 -5.43 67.29 -8.09
N LYS A 288 -6.73 67.00 -8.04
CA LYS A 288 -7.70 67.76 -7.25
C LYS A 288 -7.65 67.36 -5.77
N THR A 289 -7.79 68.33 -4.86
CA THR A 289 -7.87 68.08 -3.43
C THR A 289 -9.02 67.11 -3.10
N GLY A 290 -8.71 65.97 -2.48
CA GLY A 290 -9.68 64.91 -2.17
C GLY A 290 -10.06 64.01 -3.36
N GLY A 291 -9.39 64.15 -4.51
CA GLY A 291 -9.62 63.37 -5.72
C GLY A 291 -9.43 61.86 -5.53
N THR A 292 -8.35 61.46 -4.86
CA THR A 292 -8.08 60.04 -4.55
C THR A 292 -9.19 59.39 -3.72
N SER A 293 -9.68 60.07 -2.68
CA SER A 293 -10.76 59.55 -1.84
C SER A 293 -12.08 59.40 -2.60
N LYS A 294 -12.38 60.34 -3.52
CA LYS A 294 -13.56 60.25 -4.39
C LYS A 294 -13.45 59.09 -5.39
N LEU A 295 -12.26 58.86 -5.94
CA LEU A 295 -12.00 57.74 -6.85
C LEU A 295 -12.14 56.39 -6.13
N ILE A 296 -11.55 56.24 -4.95
CA ILE A 296 -11.67 55.01 -4.13
C ILE A 296 -13.13 54.74 -3.79
N ARG A 297 -13.89 55.77 -3.37
CA ARG A 297 -15.32 55.63 -3.09
C ARG A 297 -16.09 55.18 -4.32
N ARG A 298 -15.84 55.79 -5.48
CA ARG A 298 -16.47 55.39 -6.75
C ARG A 298 -16.18 53.93 -7.11
N LEU A 299 -14.93 53.49 -7.01
CA LEU A 299 -14.54 52.10 -7.28
C LEU A 299 -15.17 51.12 -6.27
N SER A 300 -15.25 51.51 -5.00
CA SER A 300 -15.94 50.73 -3.97
C SER A 300 -17.44 50.59 -4.24
N ASP A 301 -18.10 51.70 -4.59
CA ASP A 301 -19.52 51.71 -4.94
C ASP A 301 -19.79 50.84 -6.18
N MET A 302 -18.92 50.90 -7.19
CA MET A 302 -18.99 50.05 -8.38
C MET A 302 -18.79 48.56 -8.05
N GLY A 303 -17.83 48.22 -7.18
CA GLY A 303 -17.61 46.85 -6.72
C GLY A 303 -18.81 46.29 -5.96
N MET A 304 -19.42 47.10 -5.08
CA MET A 304 -20.64 46.73 -4.35
C MET A 304 -21.84 46.53 -5.28
N VAL A 305 -22.04 47.44 -6.24
CA VAL A 305 -23.10 47.33 -7.25
C VAL A 305 -22.91 46.09 -8.12
N LYS A 306 -21.68 45.80 -8.55
CA LYS A 306 -21.34 44.59 -9.31
C LYS A 306 -21.64 43.32 -8.51
N GLY A 307 -21.24 43.28 -7.23
CA GLY A 307 -21.50 42.15 -6.34
C GLY A 307 -22.99 41.94 -6.02
N ALA A 308 -23.76 43.03 -5.86
CA ALA A 308 -25.17 42.96 -5.47
C ALA A 308 -26.14 42.77 -6.66
N LEU A 309 -25.85 43.35 -7.82
CA LEU A 309 -26.77 43.40 -8.97
C LEU A 309 -26.25 42.66 -10.20
N GLY A 310 -25.02 42.11 -10.16
CA GLY A 310 -24.42 41.38 -11.28
C GLY A 310 -24.10 42.25 -12.50
N GLY A 311 -24.14 43.58 -12.37
CA GLY A 311 -23.93 44.53 -13.47
C GLY A 311 -23.11 45.74 -13.04
N ILE A 312 -22.52 46.45 -14.02
CA ILE A 312 -21.69 47.64 -13.79
C ILE A 312 -22.36 48.83 -14.48
N ALA A 313 -22.49 49.94 -13.76
CA ALA A 313 -22.90 51.23 -14.34
C ALA A 313 -21.66 52.06 -14.67
N LEU A 314 -21.53 52.48 -15.93
CA LEU A 314 -20.42 53.31 -16.43
C LEU A 314 -20.96 54.61 -17.00
N ASP A 315 -20.17 55.67 -16.91
CA ASP A 315 -20.44 56.92 -17.62
C ASP A 315 -20.13 56.72 -19.12
N THR A 316 -20.71 57.56 -19.97
CA THR A 316 -20.64 57.53 -21.44
C THR A 316 -19.25 57.40 -22.04
N LYS A 317 -18.22 57.87 -21.32
CA LYS A 317 -16.81 57.83 -21.76
C LYS A 317 -15.93 56.85 -21.00
N ASP A 318 -16.43 56.28 -19.90
CA ASP A 318 -15.68 55.29 -19.13
C ASP A 318 -15.71 53.94 -19.84
N ARG A 319 -14.64 53.16 -19.67
CA ARG A 319 -14.59 51.79 -20.20
C ARG A 319 -14.22 50.81 -19.12
N HIS A 320 -14.78 49.62 -19.21
CA HIS A 320 -14.47 48.49 -18.35
C HIS A 320 -14.03 47.32 -19.23
N GLU A 321 -12.91 46.72 -18.87
CA GLU A 321 -12.45 45.46 -19.45
C GLU A 321 -12.22 44.47 -18.32
N GLN A 322 -12.85 43.30 -18.43
CA GLN A 322 -12.47 42.18 -17.58
C GLN A 322 -11.31 41.44 -18.25
N ARG A 323 -10.19 41.32 -17.55
CA ARG A 323 -9.06 40.50 -18.00
C ARG A 323 -9.08 39.21 -17.19
N VAL A 324 -9.09 38.08 -17.90
CA VAL A 324 -9.00 36.74 -17.31
C VAL A 324 -7.61 36.21 -17.61
N ARG A 325 -6.84 35.87 -16.57
CA ARG A 325 -5.58 35.15 -16.73
C ARG A 325 -5.86 33.69 -17.05
N SER A 326 -5.10 33.10 -17.96
CA SER A 326 -5.17 31.67 -18.21
C SER A 326 -4.66 30.92 -16.98
N LEU A 327 -5.43 29.93 -16.53
CA LEU A 327 -5.07 28.98 -15.47
C LEU A 327 -4.60 27.62 -16.04
N ALA A 328 -4.30 27.56 -17.34
CA ALA A 328 -3.83 26.33 -17.98
C ALA A 328 -2.51 25.84 -17.35
N GLY A 329 -2.42 24.53 -17.07
CA GLY A 329 -1.24 23.88 -16.48
C GLY A 329 -1.18 23.89 -14.94
N PHE A 330 -2.16 24.50 -14.26
CA PHE A 330 -2.25 24.48 -12.79
C PHE A 330 -2.51 23.08 -12.24
N SER A 331 -3.36 22.29 -12.91
CA SER A 331 -3.60 20.87 -12.59
C SER A 331 -2.32 20.06 -12.65
N ASP A 332 -1.54 20.23 -13.72
CA ASP A 332 -0.33 19.45 -13.95
C ASP A 332 0.75 19.80 -12.92
N LEU A 333 0.79 21.05 -12.47
CA LEU A 333 1.68 21.49 -11.40
C LEU A 333 1.27 20.85 -10.07
N TYR A 334 -0.02 20.92 -9.72
CA TYR A 334 -0.57 20.29 -8.54
C TYR A 334 -0.26 18.78 -8.50
N ASP A 335 -0.55 18.06 -9.60
CA ASP A 335 -0.31 16.62 -9.73
C ASP A 335 1.18 16.27 -9.51
N ARG A 336 2.11 17.08 -10.03
CA ARG A 336 3.56 16.86 -9.83
C ARG A 336 3.99 17.04 -8.39
N PHE A 337 3.45 18.03 -7.67
CA PHE A 337 3.77 18.21 -6.26
C PHE A 337 3.09 17.14 -5.38
N ALA A 338 1.87 16.75 -5.69
CA ALA A 338 1.17 15.65 -5.04
C ALA A 338 1.95 14.32 -5.20
N GLN A 339 2.38 14.01 -6.43
CA GLN A 339 3.25 12.87 -6.72
C GLN A 339 4.58 12.91 -5.94
N SER A 340 5.19 14.10 -5.81
CA SER A 340 6.42 14.29 -5.04
C SER A 340 6.28 13.95 -3.56
N ILE A 341 5.11 14.21 -2.95
CA ILE A 341 4.80 13.79 -1.58
C ILE A 341 4.53 12.30 -1.52
N ALA A 342 3.66 11.80 -2.39
CA ALA A 342 3.32 10.38 -2.49
C ALA A 342 4.59 9.50 -2.58
N MET A 343 5.53 9.87 -3.45
CA MET A 343 6.83 9.21 -3.56
C MET A 343 7.68 9.28 -2.29
N ALA A 344 7.67 10.40 -1.57
CA ALA A 344 8.49 10.57 -0.37
C ALA A 344 8.04 9.65 0.78
N PHE A 345 6.75 9.34 0.84
CA PHE A 345 6.17 8.44 1.85
C PHE A 345 5.89 7.04 1.32
N GLY A 346 6.09 6.80 0.02
CA GLY A 346 5.80 5.53 -0.66
C GLY A 346 4.31 5.20 -0.75
N GLU A 347 3.46 6.22 -0.76
CA GLU A 347 2.00 6.07 -0.77
C GLU A 347 1.43 6.14 -2.19
N PRO A 348 0.46 5.29 -2.57
CA PRO A 348 -0.23 5.43 -3.84
C PRO A 348 -1.03 6.73 -3.92
N MET A 349 -1.01 7.38 -5.09
CA MET A 349 -1.75 8.63 -5.33
C MET A 349 -3.25 8.47 -5.12
N THR A 350 -3.82 7.35 -5.57
CA THR A 350 -5.25 7.02 -5.40
C THR A 350 -5.65 6.95 -3.94
N ARG A 351 -4.79 6.37 -3.09
CA ARG A 351 -5.03 6.23 -1.65
C ARG A 351 -4.87 7.56 -0.92
N LEU A 352 -3.80 8.30 -1.22
CA LEU A 352 -3.49 9.56 -0.54
C LEU A 352 -4.45 10.69 -0.94
N PHE A 353 -4.69 10.89 -2.24
CA PHE A 353 -5.44 12.03 -2.79
C PHE A 353 -6.80 11.66 -3.40
N GLY A 354 -7.18 10.38 -3.49
CA GLY A 354 -8.48 9.97 -4.02
C GLY A 354 -8.60 10.02 -5.55
N ALA A 355 -7.52 10.34 -6.25
CA ALA A 355 -7.48 10.39 -7.70
C ALA A 355 -6.25 9.67 -8.24
N ALA A 356 -6.43 8.88 -9.30
CA ALA A 356 -5.31 8.29 -10.02
C ALA A 356 -4.53 9.39 -10.76
N PRO A 357 -3.20 9.25 -10.93
CA PRO A 357 -2.45 10.14 -11.81
C PRO A 357 -3.08 10.14 -13.20
N SER A 358 -3.15 11.30 -13.83
CA SER A 358 -3.68 11.48 -15.17
C SER A 358 -2.80 10.76 -16.21
N GLY A 359 -3.01 9.46 -16.44
CA GLY A 359 -2.28 8.64 -17.41
C GLY A 359 -2.66 7.16 -17.43
N LEU A 360 -3.21 6.69 -18.56
CA LEU A 360 -3.38 5.29 -19.04
C LEU A 360 -3.33 4.13 -18.01
N SER A 361 -4.17 4.17 -16.98
CA SER A 361 -4.85 3.02 -16.37
C SER A 361 -5.83 3.58 -15.36
N THR A 362 -7.12 3.33 -15.52
CA THR A 362 -8.13 3.77 -14.53
C THR A 362 -8.19 2.87 -13.30
N ASP A 363 -7.54 1.69 -13.35
CA ASP A 363 -7.35 0.82 -12.19
C ASP A 363 -5.89 0.91 -11.72
N ASP A 364 -5.69 1.46 -10.52
CA ASP A 364 -4.42 1.47 -9.80
C ASP A 364 -4.21 0.15 -9.03
N GLU A 365 -4.46 -0.98 -9.70
CA GLU A 365 -4.35 -2.31 -9.09
C GLU A 365 -2.91 -2.56 -8.62
N SER A 366 -1.93 -2.19 -9.45
CA SER A 366 -0.51 -2.33 -9.10
C SER A 366 -0.11 -1.49 -7.88
N GLY A 367 -0.58 -0.24 -7.76
CA GLY A 367 -0.31 0.59 -6.59
C GLY A 367 -0.93 0.03 -5.32
N ARG A 368 -2.13 -0.55 -5.43
CA ARG A 368 -2.82 -1.23 -4.32
C ARG A 368 -2.04 -2.46 -3.83
N THR A 369 -1.61 -3.34 -4.74
CA THR A 369 -0.83 -4.54 -4.38
C THR A 369 0.49 -4.15 -3.71
N TRP A 370 1.24 -3.21 -4.30
CA TRP A 370 2.50 -2.71 -3.72
C TRP A 370 2.32 -2.13 -2.33
N PHE A 371 1.23 -1.39 -2.10
CA PHE A 371 0.90 -0.85 -0.79
C PHE A 371 0.66 -1.97 0.23
N TYR A 372 -0.16 -2.97 -0.09
CA TYR A 372 -0.43 -4.06 0.85
C TYR A 372 0.78 -4.95 1.12
N ASP A 373 1.64 -5.21 0.13
CA ASP A 373 2.92 -5.90 0.35
C ASP A 373 3.83 -5.13 1.31
N ARG A 374 3.83 -3.79 1.19
CA ARG A 374 4.56 -2.93 2.13
C ARG A 374 3.93 -2.97 3.52
N VAL A 375 2.61 -2.95 3.66
CA VAL A 375 1.93 -3.11 4.95
C VAL A 375 2.28 -4.47 5.57
N ARG A 376 2.28 -5.56 4.79
CA ARG A 376 2.71 -6.89 5.26
C ARG A 376 4.15 -6.86 5.76
N THR A 377 5.05 -6.27 4.99
CA THR A 377 6.45 -6.09 5.40
C THR A 377 6.56 -5.29 6.71
N HIS A 378 5.74 -4.25 6.87
CA HIS A 378 5.71 -3.44 8.09
C HIS A 378 5.13 -4.21 9.29
N GLN A 379 4.10 -5.04 9.09
CA GLN A 379 3.57 -5.94 10.12
C GLN A 379 4.65 -6.92 10.60
N GLU A 380 5.33 -7.59 9.68
CA GLU A 380 6.40 -8.56 10.01
C GLU A 380 7.59 -7.89 10.71
N THR A 381 8.01 -6.72 10.25
CA THR A 381 9.22 -6.05 10.78
C THR A 381 8.98 -5.20 12.02
N ARG A 382 7.74 -4.75 12.27
CA ARG A 382 7.43 -3.81 13.38
C ARG A 382 6.43 -4.34 14.39
N TYR A 383 5.57 -5.29 14.04
CA TYR A 383 4.52 -5.79 14.93
C TYR A 383 4.75 -7.23 15.36
N ALA A 384 5.35 -8.08 14.52
CA ALA A 384 5.52 -9.51 14.81
C ALA A 384 6.31 -9.75 16.10
N ASP A 385 7.54 -9.24 16.21
CA ASP A 385 8.39 -9.46 17.39
C ASP A 385 7.79 -8.83 18.67
N PRO A 386 7.28 -7.58 18.67
CA PRO A 386 6.62 -7.01 19.84
C PRO A 386 5.39 -7.80 20.29
N LEU A 387 4.55 -8.25 19.35
CA LEU A 387 3.39 -9.07 19.67
C LEU A 387 3.82 -10.42 20.22
N ARG A 388 4.82 -11.06 19.62
CA ARG A 388 5.34 -12.33 20.06
C ARG A 388 5.85 -12.24 21.50
N LEU A 389 6.66 -11.23 21.81
CA LEU A 389 7.17 -11.00 23.16
C LEU A 389 6.04 -10.75 24.18
N ILE A 390 5.07 -9.90 23.86
CA ILE A 390 3.91 -9.66 24.75
C ILE A 390 3.13 -10.96 24.99
N LEU A 391 2.88 -11.73 23.93
CA LEU A 391 2.13 -12.97 24.05
C LEU A 391 2.92 -14.04 24.79
N GLU A 392 4.23 -14.17 24.57
CA GLU A 392 5.08 -15.09 25.34
C GLU A 392 5.04 -14.80 26.85
N ILE A 393 5.01 -13.51 27.23
CA ILE A 393 4.80 -13.09 28.62
C ILE A 393 3.37 -13.43 29.08
N ALA A 394 2.37 -13.11 28.25
CA ALA A 394 0.96 -13.32 28.58
C ALA A 394 0.62 -14.80 28.76
N MET A 395 1.12 -15.70 27.92
CA MET A 395 0.89 -17.14 27.99
C MET A 395 1.37 -17.73 29.32
N ARG A 396 2.50 -17.23 29.85
CA ARG A 396 3.08 -17.66 31.13
C ARG A 396 2.36 -17.08 32.35
N ALA A 397 1.73 -15.92 32.20
CA ALA A 397 1.04 -15.25 33.29
C ALA A 397 -0.27 -15.97 33.69
N GLU A 398 -0.57 -15.98 34.99
CA GLU A 398 -1.80 -16.58 35.54
C GLU A 398 -3.07 -15.86 35.05
N ASN A 399 -2.97 -14.56 34.77
CA ASN A 399 -4.04 -13.76 34.16
C ASN A 399 -3.98 -13.72 32.62
N GLY A 400 -3.17 -14.59 32.03
CA GLY A 400 -3.01 -14.79 30.60
C GLY A 400 -4.21 -15.45 29.91
N PRO A 401 -4.18 -15.56 28.57
CA PRO A 401 -5.23 -16.21 27.79
C PRO A 401 -5.49 -17.66 28.22
N TYR A 402 -4.44 -18.43 28.53
CA TYR A 402 -4.55 -19.82 29.00
C TYR A 402 -4.29 -20.02 30.50
N ARG A 403 -4.18 -18.92 31.26
CA ARG A 403 -3.96 -18.90 32.72
C ARG A 403 -2.68 -19.63 33.17
N GLY A 404 -1.57 -19.40 32.48
CA GLY A 404 -0.27 -20.02 32.80
C GLY A 404 -0.16 -21.50 32.45
N ARG A 405 -1.16 -22.09 31.77
CA ARG A 405 -1.08 -23.46 31.26
C ARG A 405 -0.19 -23.49 30.02
N ASP A 406 0.67 -24.50 29.96
CA ASP A 406 1.49 -24.77 28.77
C ASP A 406 0.60 -25.20 27.60
N ILE A 407 0.88 -24.66 26.43
CA ILE A 407 0.17 -24.89 25.16
C ILE A 407 1.14 -25.29 24.04
N GLY A 408 2.39 -25.58 24.39
CA GLY A 408 3.43 -25.92 23.44
C GLY A 408 3.82 -24.78 22.52
N ALA A 409 4.33 -25.15 21.34
CA ALA A 409 4.74 -24.19 20.33
C ALA A 409 3.52 -23.57 19.61
N TRP A 410 3.65 -22.30 19.24
CA TRP A 410 2.63 -21.56 18.52
C TRP A 410 3.28 -20.53 17.61
N ASP A 411 2.54 -20.13 16.57
CA ASP A 411 2.88 -19.05 15.68
C ASP A 411 1.75 -18.00 15.64
N LEU A 412 2.10 -16.81 15.18
CA LEU A 412 1.17 -15.72 14.93
C LEU A 412 1.31 -15.29 13.48
N VAL A 413 0.19 -15.14 12.80
CA VAL A 413 0.15 -14.77 11.37
C VAL A 413 -0.77 -13.58 11.18
N PHE A 414 -0.34 -12.64 10.33
CA PHE A 414 -1.21 -11.55 9.90
C PHE A 414 -2.09 -12.01 8.74
N PRO A 415 -3.42 -11.90 8.85
CA PRO A 415 -4.31 -12.24 7.74
C PRO A 415 -4.03 -11.37 6.51
N GLU A 416 -4.13 -11.96 5.32
CA GLU A 416 -3.97 -11.23 4.06
C GLU A 416 -4.93 -10.05 4.00
N LEU A 417 -4.43 -8.85 3.67
CA LEU A 417 -5.22 -7.63 3.72
C LEU A 417 -6.11 -7.43 2.49
N GLU A 418 -5.69 -7.90 1.31
CA GLU A 418 -6.54 -7.95 0.14
C GLU A 418 -7.63 -9.01 0.33
N ALA A 419 -8.88 -8.64 0.10
CA ALA A 419 -9.91 -9.64 -0.12
C ALA A 419 -9.77 -10.08 -1.57
N ILE A 420 -9.48 -11.35 -1.80
CA ILE A 420 -9.70 -11.96 -3.11
C ILE A 420 -11.18 -11.75 -3.40
N ASP A 421 -11.50 -11.03 -4.47
CA ASP A 421 -12.90 -10.87 -4.85
C ASP A 421 -13.48 -12.26 -5.21
N GLU A 422 -14.80 -12.41 -5.14
CA GLU A 422 -15.43 -13.70 -5.39
C GLU A 422 -15.16 -14.24 -6.81
N GLU A 423 -14.90 -13.35 -7.77
CA GLU A 423 -14.56 -13.68 -9.16
C GLU A 423 -13.11 -14.19 -9.29
N GLN A 424 -12.15 -13.52 -8.66
CA GLN A 424 -10.75 -13.91 -8.54
C GLN A 424 -10.64 -15.23 -7.78
N ARG A 425 -11.42 -15.43 -6.71
CA ARG A 425 -11.47 -16.70 -5.98
C ARG A 425 -12.02 -17.81 -6.86
N ALA A 426 -13.14 -17.57 -7.56
CA ALA A 426 -13.70 -18.53 -8.51
C ALA A 426 -12.74 -18.83 -9.66
N ASN A 427 -11.97 -17.84 -10.12
CA ASN A 427 -10.94 -18.03 -11.14
C ASN A 427 -9.74 -18.84 -10.62
N ILE A 428 -9.25 -18.57 -9.40
CA ILE A 428 -8.20 -19.37 -8.75
C ILE A 428 -8.68 -20.81 -8.59
N GLU A 429 -9.87 -21.03 -8.03
CA GLU A 429 -10.45 -22.37 -7.86
C GLU A 429 -10.59 -23.10 -9.19
N LYS A 430 -11.04 -22.40 -10.23
CA LYS A 430 -11.12 -22.93 -11.59
C LYS A 430 -9.74 -23.28 -12.15
N THR A 431 -8.75 -22.40 -12.02
CA THR A 431 -7.38 -22.65 -12.50
C THR A 431 -6.72 -23.80 -11.75
N GLU A 432 -6.91 -23.87 -10.44
CA GLU A 432 -6.49 -25.03 -9.64
C GLU A 432 -7.18 -26.29 -10.14
N ALA A 433 -8.52 -26.28 -10.36
CA ALA A 433 -9.27 -27.45 -10.82
C ALA A 433 -8.85 -27.91 -12.22
N GLU A 434 -8.56 -26.98 -13.12
CA GLU A 434 -7.96 -27.25 -14.42
C GLU A 434 -6.55 -27.83 -14.28
N THR A 435 -5.75 -27.34 -13.34
CA THR A 435 -4.42 -27.87 -13.03
C THR A 435 -4.50 -29.31 -12.53
N ASP A 436 -5.41 -29.62 -11.62
CA ASP A 436 -5.62 -30.99 -11.13
C ASP A 436 -6.12 -31.90 -12.24
N GLN A 437 -7.04 -31.42 -13.09
CA GLN A 437 -7.52 -32.18 -14.23
C GLN A 437 -6.36 -32.53 -15.19
N ILE A 438 -5.46 -31.58 -15.46
CA ILE A 438 -4.27 -31.81 -16.28
C ILE A 438 -3.33 -32.82 -15.60
N ALA A 439 -3.04 -32.63 -14.31
CA ALA A 439 -2.14 -33.49 -13.55
C ALA A 439 -2.65 -34.93 -13.47
N ILE A 440 -3.96 -35.14 -13.24
CA ILE A 440 -4.60 -36.45 -13.24
C ILE A 440 -4.56 -37.08 -14.62
N ASN A 441 -4.92 -36.34 -15.68
CA ASN A 441 -4.90 -36.85 -17.05
C ASN A 441 -3.49 -37.19 -17.55
N SER A 442 -2.49 -36.46 -17.07
CA SER A 442 -1.07 -36.72 -17.37
C SER A 442 -0.43 -37.79 -16.48
N GLY A 443 -1.16 -38.31 -15.49
CA GLY A 443 -0.69 -39.35 -14.58
C GLY A 443 0.36 -38.88 -13.56
N ILE A 444 0.46 -37.58 -13.29
CA ILE A 444 1.40 -37.02 -12.30
C ILE A 444 0.99 -37.40 -10.88
N TYR A 445 -0.31 -37.30 -10.56
CA TYR A 445 -0.90 -37.79 -9.31
C TYR A 445 -2.36 -38.21 -9.52
N THR A 446 -2.91 -38.96 -8.58
CA THR A 446 -4.28 -39.50 -8.62
C THR A 446 -5.31 -38.50 -8.07
N ALA A 447 -6.59 -38.72 -8.38
CA ALA A 447 -7.67 -37.89 -7.85
C ALA A 447 -7.74 -37.87 -6.30
N GLU A 448 -7.32 -38.97 -5.66
CA GLU A 448 -7.23 -39.05 -4.19
C GLU A 448 -6.07 -38.23 -3.63
N GLU A 449 -4.94 -38.15 -4.33
CA GLU A 449 -3.82 -37.29 -3.95
C GLU A 449 -4.14 -35.82 -4.17
N ALA A 450 -4.87 -35.48 -5.23
CA ALA A 450 -5.39 -34.13 -5.47
C ALA A 450 -6.33 -33.69 -4.32
N ARG A 451 -7.24 -34.59 -3.92
CA ARG A 451 -8.15 -34.37 -2.79
C ARG A 451 -7.38 -34.18 -1.48
N ARG A 452 -6.38 -35.03 -1.22
CA ARG A 452 -5.57 -34.92 0.00
C ARG A 452 -4.78 -33.62 0.05
N ASN A 453 -4.16 -33.21 -1.05
CA ASN A 453 -3.41 -31.95 -1.13
C ASN A 453 -4.28 -30.72 -0.91
N ARG A 454 -5.54 -30.74 -1.35
CA ARG A 454 -6.44 -29.59 -1.19
C ARG A 454 -7.10 -29.46 0.18
N TYR A 455 -7.38 -30.59 0.84
CA TYR A 455 -8.35 -30.61 1.94
C TYR A 455 -7.81 -31.19 3.25
N ASN A 456 -6.53 -31.59 3.30
CA ASN A 456 -5.94 -32.24 4.48
C ASN A 456 -4.80 -31.42 5.12
N GLU A 457 -4.71 -30.11 4.86
CA GLU A 457 -3.86 -29.22 5.65
C GLU A 457 -4.58 -28.76 6.94
N PRO A 458 -3.92 -28.81 8.11
CA PRO A 458 -4.48 -28.30 9.35
C PRO A 458 -4.64 -26.77 9.25
N GLY A 459 -5.89 -26.30 9.19
CA GLY A 459 -6.26 -24.88 9.06
C GLY A 459 -7.08 -24.53 7.81
N ALA A 460 -7.35 -25.47 6.91
CA ALA A 460 -8.22 -25.24 5.77
C ALA A 460 -9.71 -25.32 6.18
N GLU A 461 -10.31 -24.20 6.60
CA GLU A 461 -11.76 -24.07 6.67
C GLU A 461 -12.35 -24.02 5.25
N ARG A 462 -12.57 -25.20 4.64
CA ARG A 462 -13.46 -25.34 3.48
C ARG A 462 -14.50 -26.39 3.79
N SER A 463 -15.65 -25.95 4.32
CA SER A 463 -16.80 -26.82 4.54
C SER A 463 -17.43 -27.19 3.20
N PHE A 464 -17.37 -28.46 2.82
CA PHE A 464 -18.20 -28.99 1.75
C PHE A 464 -19.57 -29.35 2.34
N SER A 465 -20.55 -28.45 2.23
CA SER A 465 -21.94 -28.81 2.51
C SER A 465 -22.51 -29.53 1.29
N LEU A 466 -22.53 -30.87 1.32
CA LEU A 466 -23.48 -31.61 0.51
C LEU A 466 -24.88 -31.15 0.93
N PRO A 467 -25.78 -30.77 0.01
CA PRO A 467 -27.17 -30.57 0.38
C PRO A 467 -27.68 -31.89 0.96
N GLU A 468 -28.05 -31.89 2.24
CA GLU A 468 -28.76 -32.99 2.87
C GLU A 468 -30.08 -33.18 2.11
N LEU A 469 -30.11 -34.22 1.27
CA LEU A 469 -31.37 -34.81 0.84
C LEU A 469 -31.95 -35.50 2.07
N GLU A 470 -32.98 -34.91 2.67
CA GLU A 470 -33.83 -35.58 3.66
C GLU A 470 -34.52 -36.76 2.98
N GLU A 471 -33.91 -37.94 3.04
CA GLU A 471 -34.57 -39.21 2.74
C GLU A 471 -35.36 -39.65 3.98
N GLU A 472 -36.65 -39.31 4.03
CA GLU A 472 -37.61 -40.11 4.80
C GLU A 472 -37.75 -41.48 4.12
N ILE A 473 -37.32 -42.54 4.80
CA ILE A 473 -37.44 -43.93 4.34
C ILE A 473 -38.71 -44.55 4.97
N PRO A 474 -39.78 -44.86 4.21
CA PRO A 474 -40.80 -45.78 4.67
C PRO A 474 -40.36 -47.22 4.39
N SER A 475 -40.31 -48.03 5.44
CA SER A 475 -40.12 -49.47 5.39
C SER A 475 -41.34 -50.16 4.77
N GLU A 476 -41.17 -50.85 3.64
CA GLU A 476 -41.67 -52.21 3.36
C GLU A 476 -41.66 -52.56 1.85
N VAL A 477 -41.32 -53.83 1.58
CA VAL A 477 -41.60 -54.66 0.39
C VAL A 477 -40.59 -54.70 -0.78
N ALA A 478 -39.97 -55.88 -0.84
CA ALA A 478 -39.54 -56.69 -2.00
C ALA A 478 -38.37 -56.26 -2.89
N THR A 479 -37.40 -57.18 -2.93
CA THR A 479 -36.34 -57.35 -3.92
C THR A 479 -36.87 -57.38 -5.36
N GLU A 480 -36.48 -56.38 -6.16
CA GLU A 480 -36.38 -56.50 -7.60
C GLU A 480 -34.97 -56.08 -8.06
N GLU A 481 -34.37 -56.93 -8.88
CA GLU A 481 -33.10 -56.70 -9.56
C GLU A 481 -33.23 -55.60 -10.63
N VAL A 482 -32.25 -54.69 -10.62
CA VAL A 482 -31.72 -53.93 -11.78
C VAL A 482 -32.67 -52.95 -12.50
N GLN A 483 -32.41 -51.65 -12.32
CA GLN A 483 -32.03 -50.74 -13.43
C GLN A 483 -31.45 -49.40 -12.92
N ALA A 484 -30.23 -49.09 -13.33
CA ALA A 484 -29.64 -47.76 -13.19
C ALA A 484 -30.44 -46.72 -14.01
N PRO A 485 -30.55 -45.45 -13.55
CA PRO A 485 -31.18 -44.41 -14.36
C PRO A 485 -30.29 -44.14 -15.58
N LYS A 486 -30.82 -44.43 -16.77
CA LYS A 486 -30.22 -43.99 -18.03
C LYS A 486 -30.19 -42.47 -18.05
N ALA A 487 -29.00 -41.89 -18.03
CA ALA A 487 -28.80 -40.59 -18.65
C ALA A 487 -29.12 -40.76 -20.14
N ASP A 488 -30.15 -40.07 -20.63
CA ASP A 488 -30.34 -39.89 -22.07
C ASP A 488 -29.17 -39.05 -22.60
N ALA A 489 -28.04 -39.69 -22.88
CA ALA A 489 -26.92 -39.09 -23.59
C ALA A 489 -27.30 -39.01 -25.07
N ARG A 490 -28.27 -38.15 -25.39
CA ARG A 490 -28.56 -37.79 -26.76
C ARG A 490 -27.32 -37.12 -27.32
N THR A 491 -26.77 -37.69 -28.38
CA THR A 491 -25.63 -37.14 -29.11
C THR A 491 -26.12 -36.59 -30.45
N TRP A 492 -25.44 -35.55 -30.92
CA TRP A 492 -25.77 -34.89 -32.18
C TRP A 492 -24.65 -35.03 -33.19
N HIS A 493 -25.00 -35.18 -34.46
CA HIS A 493 -24.05 -35.19 -35.56
C HIS A 493 -24.26 -33.96 -36.44
N ALA A 494 -23.16 -33.28 -36.74
CA ALA A 494 -23.18 -32.08 -37.56
C ALA A 494 -23.60 -32.42 -39.02
N PRO A 495 -24.33 -31.52 -39.70
CA PRO A 495 -24.73 -31.72 -41.09
C PRO A 495 -23.50 -31.80 -41.98
N ARG A 496 -23.60 -32.55 -43.09
CA ARG A 496 -22.50 -32.79 -44.03
C ARG A 496 -21.76 -31.51 -44.44
N ALA A 497 -22.50 -30.43 -44.74
CA ALA A 497 -21.92 -29.14 -45.12
C ALA A 497 -21.03 -28.51 -44.03
N ALA A 498 -21.36 -28.70 -42.74
CA ALA A 498 -20.55 -28.20 -41.63
C ALA A 498 -19.26 -29.01 -41.47
N ARG A 499 -19.33 -30.32 -41.73
CA ARG A 499 -18.16 -31.21 -41.71
C ARG A 499 -17.20 -30.91 -42.86
N GLU A 500 -17.74 -30.70 -44.06
CA GLU A 500 -16.96 -30.30 -45.24
C GLU A 500 -16.35 -28.89 -45.09
N ALA A 501 -17.00 -27.97 -44.35
CA ALA A 501 -16.42 -26.67 -44.01
C ALA A 501 -15.25 -26.79 -43.03
N ALA A 502 -15.39 -27.60 -41.97
CA ALA A 502 -14.33 -27.84 -41.01
C ALA A 502 -13.15 -28.59 -41.65
N GLN A 503 -13.41 -29.58 -42.50
CA GLN A 503 -12.38 -30.32 -43.23
C GLN A 503 -11.55 -29.39 -44.13
N ARG A 504 -12.20 -28.47 -44.87
CA ARG A 504 -11.47 -27.49 -45.71
C ARG A 504 -10.45 -26.66 -44.92
N VAL A 505 -10.73 -26.34 -43.66
CA VAL A 505 -9.77 -25.62 -42.81
C VAL A 505 -8.61 -26.51 -42.41
N LEU A 506 -8.86 -27.80 -42.12
CA LEU A 506 -7.80 -28.76 -41.82
C LEU A 506 -6.91 -29.01 -43.05
N ASP A 507 -7.51 -29.14 -44.23
CA ASP A 507 -6.80 -29.31 -45.49
C ASP A 507 -5.87 -28.11 -45.77
N TRP A 508 -6.34 -26.88 -45.54
CA TRP A 508 -5.50 -25.68 -45.66
C TRP A 508 -4.35 -25.66 -44.65
N ILE A 509 -4.57 -26.13 -43.43
CA ILE A 509 -3.52 -26.21 -42.41
C ILE A 509 -2.47 -27.25 -42.81
N GLU A 510 -2.89 -28.35 -43.44
CA GLU A 510 -1.99 -29.38 -43.96
C GLU A 510 -1.20 -28.89 -45.19
N GLU A 511 -1.85 -28.17 -46.12
CA GLU A 511 -1.24 -27.69 -47.37
C GLU A 511 -0.30 -26.49 -47.17
N HIS A 512 -0.68 -25.52 -46.33
CA HIS A 512 0.02 -24.24 -46.19
C HIS A 512 0.73 -24.07 -44.84
N GLY A 513 0.55 -25.00 -43.92
CA GLY A 513 1.12 -24.93 -42.58
C GLY A 513 0.41 -23.93 -41.67
N ARG A 514 0.55 -24.17 -40.37
CA ARG A 514 -0.11 -23.39 -39.32
C ARG A 514 0.45 -21.96 -39.16
N ASP A 515 1.65 -21.73 -39.68
CA ASP A 515 2.26 -20.40 -39.68
C ASP A 515 1.55 -19.45 -40.65
N GLU A 516 0.95 -19.99 -41.71
CA GLU A 516 0.21 -19.21 -42.71
C GLU A 516 -1.31 -19.19 -42.44
N VAL A 517 -1.89 -20.33 -42.04
CA VAL A 517 -3.33 -20.46 -41.74
C VAL A 517 -3.63 -20.10 -40.28
N LYS A 518 -3.79 -18.79 -40.03
CA LYS A 518 -4.10 -18.24 -38.69
C LYS A 518 -5.61 -18.08 -38.51
N GLY A 519 -6.09 -18.08 -37.26
CA GLY A 519 -7.51 -17.84 -36.92
C GLY A 519 -8.15 -18.88 -35.99
N MET A 520 -7.50 -20.03 -35.81
CA MET A 520 -7.99 -21.12 -34.95
C MET A 520 -7.17 -21.25 -33.67
N THR A 521 -7.85 -21.15 -32.52
CA THR A 521 -7.28 -21.49 -31.20
C THR A 521 -7.19 -23.01 -31.02
N GLN A 522 -6.52 -23.51 -29.98
CA GLN A 522 -6.49 -24.95 -29.68
C GLN A 522 -7.90 -25.55 -29.55
N VAL A 523 -8.83 -24.82 -28.93
CA VAL A 523 -10.26 -25.20 -28.83
C VAL A 523 -10.95 -25.20 -30.19
N GLY A 524 -10.66 -24.22 -31.05
CA GLY A 524 -11.19 -24.17 -32.42
C GLY A 524 -10.72 -25.34 -33.29
N LEU A 525 -9.45 -25.75 -33.15
CA LEU A 525 -8.90 -26.90 -33.86
C LEU A 525 -9.48 -28.23 -33.37
N ALA A 526 -9.63 -28.40 -32.06
CA ALA A 526 -10.31 -29.55 -31.50
C ALA A 526 -11.74 -29.65 -32.04
N ARG A 527 -12.44 -28.52 -32.15
CA ARG A 527 -13.78 -28.45 -32.73
C ARG A 527 -13.81 -28.81 -34.21
N ALA A 528 -12.91 -28.26 -35.02
CA ALA A 528 -12.83 -28.56 -36.44
C ALA A 528 -12.54 -30.05 -36.70
N ASN A 529 -11.61 -30.64 -35.96
CA ASN A 529 -11.32 -32.09 -36.02
C ASN A 529 -12.55 -32.92 -35.63
N GLN A 530 -13.23 -32.56 -34.53
CA GLN A 530 -14.43 -33.27 -34.08
C GLN A 530 -15.56 -33.21 -35.13
N LEU A 531 -15.73 -32.07 -35.81
CA LEU A 531 -16.72 -31.91 -36.89
C LEU A 531 -16.34 -32.72 -38.13
N ALA A 532 -15.09 -32.62 -38.57
CA ALA A 532 -14.56 -33.33 -39.74
C ALA A 532 -14.69 -34.86 -39.57
N SER A 533 -14.35 -35.38 -38.39
CA SER A 533 -14.43 -36.81 -38.06
C SER A 533 -15.85 -37.32 -37.77
N ASN A 534 -16.87 -36.46 -37.86
CA ASN A 534 -18.28 -36.79 -37.59
C ASN A 534 -18.52 -37.39 -36.19
N GLU A 535 -17.70 -36.99 -35.23
CA GLU A 535 -17.81 -37.45 -33.86
C GLU A 535 -19.12 -36.95 -33.20
N PRO A 536 -19.67 -37.70 -32.25
CA PRO A 536 -20.86 -37.28 -31.50
C PRO A 536 -20.58 -36.00 -30.72
N LEU A 537 -21.50 -35.03 -30.83
CA LEU A 537 -21.42 -33.74 -30.16
C LEU A 537 -22.33 -33.72 -28.93
N SER A 538 -21.82 -33.18 -27.82
CA SER A 538 -22.58 -32.94 -26.59
C SER A 538 -23.51 -31.72 -26.71
N PHE A 539 -24.52 -31.62 -25.84
CA PHE A 539 -25.41 -30.45 -25.84
C PHE A 539 -24.67 -29.13 -25.59
N GLU A 540 -23.69 -29.13 -24.69
CA GLU A 540 -22.84 -27.96 -24.39
C GLU A 540 -22.02 -27.53 -25.62
N THR A 541 -21.51 -28.50 -26.36
CA THR A 541 -20.79 -28.27 -27.62
C THR A 541 -21.68 -27.54 -28.65
N ILE A 542 -22.93 -27.97 -28.79
CA ILE A 542 -23.87 -27.37 -29.75
C ILE A 542 -24.24 -25.96 -29.30
N LYS A 543 -24.40 -25.71 -27.99
CA LYS A 543 -24.57 -24.35 -27.45
C LYS A 543 -23.40 -23.44 -27.83
N ARG A 544 -22.16 -23.92 -27.69
CA ARG A 544 -20.96 -23.15 -28.10
C ARG A 544 -20.95 -22.87 -29.61
N MET A 545 -21.34 -23.84 -30.44
CA MET A 545 -21.49 -23.63 -31.90
C MET A 545 -22.59 -22.60 -32.22
N ALA A 546 -23.73 -22.63 -31.54
CA ALA A 546 -24.82 -21.67 -31.74
C ALA A 546 -24.41 -20.23 -31.34
N GLN A 547 -23.62 -20.08 -30.27
CA GLN A 547 -23.09 -18.79 -29.83
C GLN A 547 -22.05 -18.19 -30.78
N PHE A 548 -21.50 -18.99 -31.71
CA PHE A 548 -20.52 -18.52 -32.70
C PHE A 548 -21.15 -17.59 -33.75
N GLU A 549 -22.49 -17.51 -33.81
CA GLU A 549 -23.24 -16.56 -34.65
C GLU A 549 -22.81 -15.09 -34.44
N ARG A 550 -22.31 -14.73 -33.24
CA ARG A 550 -21.74 -13.38 -32.98
C ARG A 550 -20.60 -13.01 -33.93
N HIS A 551 -19.98 -14.01 -34.58
CA HIS A 551 -18.90 -13.84 -35.54
C HIS A 551 -19.38 -13.89 -37.01
N ARG A 552 -20.69 -13.81 -37.28
CA ARG A 552 -21.26 -13.89 -38.64
C ARG A 552 -20.67 -12.92 -39.66
N LYS A 553 -20.15 -11.77 -39.23
CA LYS A 553 -19.42 -10.84 -40.11
C LYS A 553 -18.24 -11.49 -40.85
N ASN A 554 -17.72 -12.60 -40.31
CA ASN A 554 -16.64 -13.38 -40.88
C ASN A 554 -17.10 -14.47 -41.86
N SER A 555 -18.40 -14.58 -42.17
CA SER A 555 -18.92 -15.59 -43.11
C SER A 555 -18.60 -15.30 -44.58
N LYS A 556 -18.04 -14.13 -44.88
CA LYS A 556 -17.60 -13.72 -46.22
C LYS A 556 -16.11 -13.43 -46.20
N ILE A 557 -15.42 -13.90 -47.22
CA ILE A 557 -13.99 -13.61 -47.44
C ILE A 557 -13.83 -12.12 -47.71
N ALA A 558 -12.88 -11.49 -47.02
CA ALA A 558 -12.54 -10.09 -47.27
C ALA A 558 -12.04 -9.88 -48.73
N PRO A 559 -12.34 -8.76 -49.39
CA PRO A 559 -11.93 -8.51 -50.78
C PRO A 559 -10.44 -8.74 -51.06
N GLU A 560 -9.59 -8.40 -50.10
CA GLU A 560 -8.13 -8.57 -50.09
C GLU A 560 -7.67 -10.04 -50.06
N HIS A 561 -8.53 -10.96 -49.62
CA HIS A 561 -8.22 -12.39 -49.46
C HIS A 561 -8.97 -13.30 -50.44
N LYS A 562 -9.70 -12.75 -51.42
CA LYS A 562 -10.45 -13.54 -52.42
C LYS A 562 -9.61 -14.58 -53.17
N GLY A 563 -8.33 -14.27 -53.42
CA GLY A 563 -7.39 -15.20 -54.06
C GLY A 563 -6.63 -16.10 -53.10
N THR A 564 -6.69 -15.85 -51.79
CA THR A 564 -6.02 -16.64 -50.74
C THR A 564 -6.91 -16.79 -49.49
N PRO A 565 -8.04 -17.52 -49.58
CA PRO A 565 -9.03 -17.56 -48.50
C PRO A 565 -8.50 -18.08 -47.16
N TRP A 566 -7.46 -18.93 -47.19
CA TRP A 566 -6.79 -19.48 -46.01
C TRP A 566 -5.99 -18.44 -45.20
N LYS A 567 -5.77 -17.23 -45.73
CA LYS A 567 -5.12 -16.12 -45.03
C LYS A 567 -6.10 -15.24 -44.25
N ASP A 568 -7.40 -15.35 -44.54
CA ASP A 568 -8.44 -14.60 -43.84
C ASP A 568 -8.76 -15.29 -42.51
N LYS A 569 -8.18 -14.75 -41.42
CA LYS A 569 -8.33 -15.31 -40.07
C LYS A 569 -9.78 -15.41 -39.61
N GLY A 570 -10.61 -14.45 -40.02
CA GLY A 570 -12.02 -14.44 -39.66
C GLY A 570 -12.74 -15.58 -40.36
N TYR A 571 -12.53 -15.69 -41.68
CA TYR A 571 -13.18 -16.69 -42.51
C TYR A 571 -12.74 -18.12 -42.18
N VAL A 572 -11.45 -18.33 -41.90
CA VAL A 572 -10.90 -19.60 -41.42
C VAL A 572 -11.55 -20.04 -40.11
N ALA A 573 -11.70 -19.11 -39.15
CA ALA A 573 -12.39 -19.41 -37.90
C ALA A 573 -13.88 -19.74 -38.12
N TRP A 574 -14.55 -19.05 -39.04
CA TRP A 574 -15.95 -19.29 -39.37
C TRP A 574 -16.19 -20.68 -39.97
N LEU A 575 -15.37 -21.08 -40.95
CA LEU A 575 -15.45 -22.41 -41.56
C LEU A 575 -15.11 -23.52 -40.56
N GLY A 576 -14.12 -23.29 -39.70
CA GLY A 576 -13.68 -24.25 -38.70
C GLY A 576 -14.74 -24.62 -37.65
N TRP A 577 -15.70 -23.71 -37.42
CA TRP A 577 -16.85 -23.95 -36.54
C TRP A 577 -18.09 -24.46 -37.29
N GLY A 578 -17.97 -24.77 -38.58
CA GLY A 578 -19.01 -25.45 -39.36
C GLY A 578 -19.83 -24.55 -40.30
N ASP A 579 -19.39 -23.30 -40.54
CA ASP A 579 -20.02 -22.35 -41.48
C ASP A 579 -21.50 -22.04 -41.14
N ASP A 580 -22.20 -21.32 -42.03
CA ASP A 580 -23.62 -20.98 -41.94
C ASP A 580 -24.50 -22.22 -41.72
N ALA A 581 -24.09 -23.38 -42.27
CA ALA A 581 -24.84 -24.63 -42.17
C ALA A 581 -24.76 -25.24 -40.76
N GLY A 582 -23.57 -25.23 -40.15
CA GLY A 582 -23.32 -25.78 -38.81
C GLY A 582 -23.92 -24.90 -37.72
N ILE A 583 -23.80 -23.58 -37.85
CA ILE A 583 -24.26 -22.64 -36.83
C ILE A 583 -25.79 -22.57 -36.80
N ARG A 584 -26.46 -22.50 -37.96
CA ARG A 584 -27.94 -22.55 -38.03
C ARG A 584 -28.50 -23.89 -37.58
N TRP A 585 -27.82 -24.98 -37.89
CA TRP A 585 -28.18 -26.30 -37.38
C TRP A 585 -28.10 -26.32 -35.85
N ALA A 586 -27.00 -25.82 -35.28
CA ALA A 586 -26.79 -25.78 -33.84
C ALA A 586 -27.86 -24.93 -33.12
N GLN A 587 -28.20 -23.75 -33.65
CA GLN A 587 -29.26 -22.90 -33.09
C GLN A 587 -30.61 -23.62 -33.06
N ARG A 588 -30.96 -24.35 -34.13
CA ARG A 588 -32.22 -25.10 -34.21
C ARG A 588 -32.26 -26.26 -33.22
N GLU A 589 -31.16 -27.01 -33.09
CA GLU A 589 -31.09 -28.13 -32.15
C GLU A 589 -31.10 -27.65 -30.70
N VAL A 590 -30.48 -26.51 -30.40
CA VAL A 590 -30.58 -25.87 -29.08
C VAL A 590 -32.02 -25.44 -28.77
N ALA A 591 -32.69 -24.78 -29.72
CA ALA A 591 -34.09 -24.37 -29.54
C ALA A 591 -35.02 -25.58 -29.30
N ARG A 592 -34.88 -26.65 -30.09
CA ARG A 592 -35.66 -27.88 -29.95
C ARG A 592 -35.46 -28.58 -28.61
N GLU A 593 -34.25 -28.55 -28.08
CA GLU A 593 -33.92 -29.19 -26.80
C GLU A 593 -34.39 -28.33 -25.62
N LEU A 594 -34.41 -27.00 -25.77
CA LEU A 594 -34.98 -26.09 -24.77
C LEU A 594 -36.51 -26.14 -24.74
N GLU A 595 -37.18 -26.36 -25.88
CA GLU A 595 -38.64 -26.56 -25.93
C GLU A 595 -39.08 -27.93 -25.38
N ARG A 596 -38.17 -28.88 -25.27
CA ARG A 596 -38.41 -30.23 -24.72
C ARG A 596 -38.24 -30.33 -23.22
N ARG A 597 -37.55 -29.37 -22.61
CA ARG A 597 -37.34 -29.25 -21.17
C ARG A 597 -38.37 -28.31 -20.59
#